data_AF-A0A820R6X7-F1
#
_entry.id   AF-A0A820R6X7-F1
#
_cell.length_a   1.000
_cell.length_b   1.000
_cell.length_c   1.000
_cell.angle_alpha   90.00
_cell.angle_beta   90.00
_cell.angle_gamma   90.00
#
_symmetry.space_group_name_H-M   'P 1'
#
loop_
_entity.id
_entity.type
_entity.pdbx_description
1 polymer ?
#
loop_
_entity_poly.entity_id
_entity_poly.type
_entity_poly.pdbx_seq_one_letter_code
_entity_poly.pdbx_strand_id
1 'polypeptide(L)'
;QTSFILMLAVLFSVINTNEIQCPVNEEYNECGTACQENCTHAPEICTYQCVQGCFCKKGFVRQTDDKSKCVPQSQCSCPINEFFNPCGSACPDTCTARSQSCTKQCIPGCFCKDGYVRLNNQSGSLCIHALAC
;
A
#
# COMPACT_ATOMS: atom_id res chain seq x y z
N GLN A 1 48.36 -27.17 -17.72
CA GLN A 1 46.92 -27.55 -17.60
C GLN A 1 46.35 -27.27 -16.21
N THR A 2 47.10 -27.48 -15.12
CA THR A 2 46.69 -27.13 -13.74
C THR A 2 46.38 -25.63 -13.52
N SER A 3 47.10 -24.74 -14.20
CA SER A 3 46.88 -23.29 -14.14
C SER A 3 45.54 -22.84 -14.76
N PHE A 4 45.05 -23.50 -15.82
CA PHE A 4 43.75 -23.19 -16.44
C PHE A 4 42.58 -23.63 -15.55
N ILE A 5 42.73 -24.74 -14.82
CA ILE A 5 41.73 -25.26 -13.88
C ILE A 5 41.56 -24.30 -12.69
N LEU A 6 42.68 -23.74 -12.20
CA LEU A 6 42.65 -22.71 -11.15
C LEU A 6 41.95 -21.43 -11.61
N MET A 7 42.17 -20.98 -12.85
CA MET A 7 41.50 -19.78 -13.40
C MET A 7 39.99 -19.97 -13.55
N LEU A 8 39.53 -21.16 -13.97
CA LEU A 8 38.10 -21.49 -14.02
C LEU A 8 37.48 -21.54 -12.62
N ALA A 9 38.16 -22.15 -11.65
CA ALA A 9 37.70 -22.18 -10.26
C ALA A 9 37.60 -20.79 -9.63
N VAL A 10 38.50 -19.87 -9.99
CA VAL A 10 38.44 -18.46 -9.58
C VAL A 10 37.23 -17.76 -10.23
N LEU A 11 36.95 -17.99 -11.52
CA LEU A 11 35.76 -17.42 -12.18
C LEU A 11 34.43 -17.92 -11.56
N PHE A 12 34.37 -19.17 -11.11
CA PHE A 12 33.21 -19.72 -10.39
C PHE A 12 33.05 -19.19 -8.96
N SER A 13 34.15 -18.79 -8.31
CA SER A 13 34.12 -18.26 -6.93
C SER A 13 33.92 -16.74 -6.85
N VAL A 14 34.04 -16.02 -7.97
CA VAL A 14 33.87 -14.55 -8.04
C VAL A 14 32.41 -14.14 -8.34
N ILE A 15 31.48 -15.07 -8.49
CA ILE A 15 30.05 -14.74 -8.62
C ILE A 15 29.41 -14.49 -7.24
N ASN A 16 29.97 -13.55 -6.46
CA ASN A 16 29.28 -12.98 -5.31
C ASN A 16 28.40 -11.83 -5.81
N THR A 17 27.32 -12.16 -6.51
CA THR A 17 26.23 -11.21 -6.70
C THR A 17 25.51 -11.11 -5.37
N ASN A 18 25.81 -10.05 -4.62
CA ASN A 18 25.01 -9.60 -3.48
C ASN A 18 23.66 -9.11 -4.04
N GLU A 19 22.84 -10.04 -4.51
CA GLU A 19 21.50 -9.75 -5.00
C GLU A 19 20.69 -9.31 -3.78
N ILE A 20 20.19 -8.07 -3.79
CA ILE A 20 19.32 -7.58 -2.74
C ILE A 20 18.02 -8.39 -2.80
N GLN A 21 17.90 -9.38 -1.93
CA GLN A 21 16.74 -10.25 -1.84
C GLN A 21 15.64 -9.56 -1.03
N CYS A 22 14.60 -9.10 -1.70
CA CYS A 22 13.41 -8.56 -1.06
C CYS A 22 12.44 -9.68 -0.61
N PRO A 23 11.62 -9.42 0.42
CA PRO A 23 10.57 -10.35 0.82
C PRO A 23 9.54 -10.63 -0.29
N VAL A 24 8.70 -11.63 -0.06
CA VAL A 24 7.63 -12.01 -1.00
C VAL A 24 6.72 -10.80 -1.27
N ASN A 25 6.39 -10.59 -2.55
CA ASN A 25 5.60 -9.47 -3.07
C ASN A 25 6.24 -8.08 -2.91
N GLU A 26 7.55 -8.03 -2.72
CA GLU A 26 8.33 -6.79 -2.68
C GLU A 26 9.34 -6.71 -3.82
N GLU A 27 9.68 -5.50 -4.22
CA GLU A 27 10.72 -5.17 -5.19
C GLU A 27 11.66 -4.12 -4.63
N TYR A 28 12.95 -4.25 -4.93
CA TYR A 28 13.95 -3.27 -4.49
C TYR A 28 13.83 -2.01 -5.34
N ASN A 29 13.88 -0.85 -4.69
CA ASN A 29 13.94 0.44 -5.36
C ASN A 29 14.97 1.34 -4.65
N GLU A 30 15.75 2.06 -5.44
CA GLU A 30 16.72 3.05 -4.96
C GLU A 30 16.05 4.40 -4.60
N CYS A 31 14.81 4.62 -5.04
CA CYS A 31 14.06 5.85 -4.83
C CYS A 31 12.57 5.51 -4.62
N GLY A 32 12.25 4.86 -3.51
CA GLY A 32 10.87 4.57 -3.10
C GLY A 32 10.30 5.63 -2.15
N THR A 33 8.98 5.65 -2.02
CA THR A 33 8.27 6.50 -1.05
C THR A 33 8.51 6.02 0.37
N ALA A 34 8.79 6.94 1.29
CA ALA A 34 8.86 6.63 2.73
C ALA A 34 7.49 6.28 3.33
N CYS A 35 6.40 6.61 2.63
CA CYS A 35 5.02 6.38 3.07
C CYS A 35 4.35 5.41 2.11
N GLN A 36 4.57 4.13 2.33
CA GLN A 36 3.87 3.10 1.57
C GLN A 36 2.41 3.03 1.97
N GLU A 37 1.54 2.82 0.98
CA GLU A 37 0.13 2.54 1.19
C GLU A 37 -0.05 1.26 2.01
N ASN A 38 -1.04 1.27 2.90
CA ASN A 38 -1.47 0.09 3.62
C ASN A 38 -2.95 -0.21 3.31
N CYS A 39 -3.44 -1.35 3.82
CA CYS A 39 -4.79 -1.80 3.55
C CYS A 39 -5.92 -0.85 3.98
N THR A 40 -5.70 0.01 4.98
CA THR A 40 -6.76 0.85 5.53
C THR A 40 -6.66 2.31 5.12
N HIS A 41 -5.46 2.82 4.86
CA HIS A 41 -5.23 4.24 4.59
C HIS A 41 -4.09 4.48 3.60
N ALA A 42 -4.32 5.43 2.70
CA ALA A 42 -3.25 6.18 2.05
C ALA A 42 -2.64 7.15 3.09
N PRO A 43 -1.31 7.32 3.14
CA PRO A 43 -0.69 8.26 4.06
C PRO A 43 -1.14 9.70 3.79
N GLU A 44 -1.68 10.38 4.81
CA GLU A 44 -2.25 11.73 4.68
C GLU A 44 -1.22 12.80 4.31
N ILE A 45 0.03 12.63 4.77
CA ILE A 45 1.15 13.54 4.47
C ILE A 45 2.36 12.67 4.19
N CYS A 46 2.91 12.78 2.98
CA CYS A 46 4.19 12.16 2.64
C CYS A 46 5.19 13.19 2.14
N THR A 47 6.44 13.06 2.57
CA THR A 47 7.53 13.88 2.04
C THR A 47 7.98 13.35 0.68
N TYR A 48 8.48 14.22 -0.19
CA TYR A 48 9.10 13.82 -1.47
C TYR A 48 10.51 13.21 -1.30
N GLN A 49 10.86 12.80 -0.08
CA GLN A 49 12.15 12.20 0.19
C GLN A 49 12.15 10.77 -0.36
N CYS A 50 13.15 10.47 -1.19
CA CYS A 50 13.39 9.11 -1.63
C CYS A 50 14.13 8.31 -0.56
N VAL A 51 13.66 7.09 -0.33
CA VAL A 51 14.32 6.11 0.52
C VAL A 51 14.65 4.85 -0.29
N GLN A 52 15.82 4.28 -0.04
CA GLN A 52 16.26 3.01 -0.63
C GLN A 52 15.71 1.84 0.18
N GLY A 53 15.21 0.79 -0.48
CA GLY A 53 14.70 -0.37 0.23
C GLY A 53 13.82 -1.28 -0.61
N CYS A 54 13.14 -2.21 0.06
CA CYS A 54 12.15 -3.10 -0.53
C CYS A 54 10.74 -2.50 -0.37
N PHE A 55 9.99 -2.44 -1.47
CA PHE A 55 8.67 -1.84 -1.52
C PHE A 55 7.64 -2.84 -2.06
N CYS A 56 6.38 -2.75 -1.64
CA CYS A 56 5.32 -3.60 -2.18
C CYS A 56 5.22 -3.40 -3.69
N LYS A 57 5.21 -4.50 -4.44
CA LYS A 57 4.99 -4.49 -5.89
C LYS A 57 3.63 -3.83 -6.21
N LYS A 58 3.51 -3.31 -7.42
CA LYS A 58 2.23 -2.79 -7.93
C LYS A 58 1.08 -3.78 -7.72
N GLY A 59 -0.03 -3.33 -7.15
CA GLY A 59 -1.20 -4.15 -6.81
C GLY A 59 -1.14 -4.83 -5.43
N PHE A 60 -0.04 -4.65 -4.71
CA PHE A 60 0.14 -5.07 -3.32
C PHE A 60 0.26 -3.86 -2.40
N VAL A 61 -0.21 -3.98 -1.17
CA VAL A 61 -0.14 -2.94 -0.14
C VAL A 61 0.34 -3.55 1.17
N ARG A 62 0.91 -2.71 2.04
CA ARG A 62 1.34 -3.14 3.37
C ARG A 62 0.12 -3.59 4.18
N GLN A 63 0.20 -4.75 4.80
CA GLN A 63 -0.85 -5.18 5.70
C GLN A 63 -0.89 -4.27 6.94
N THR A 64 -2.08 -3.88 7.39
CA THR A 64 -2.26 -2.93 8.49
C THR A 64 -1.74 -3.49 9.82
N ASP A 65 -2.06 -4.76 10.11
CA ASP A 65 -1.68 -5.43 11.36
C ASP A 65 -0.22 -5.92 11.35
N ASP A 66 0.31 -6.23 10.17
CA ASP A 66 1.66 -6.76 9.98
C ASP A 66 2.37 -6.04 8.82
N LYS A 67 3.04 -4.93 9.17
CA LYS A 67 3.77 -4.11 8.19
C LYS A 67 4.93 -4.82 7.51
N SER A 68 5.32 -6.02 7.96
CA SER A 68 6.34 -6.82 7.28
C SER A 68 5.82 -7.50 6.01
N LYS A 69 4.51 -7.52 5.78
CA LYS A 69 3.88 -8.24 4.66
C LYS A 69 3.24 -7.30 3.66
N CYS A 70 3.48 -7.60 2.39
CA CYS A 70 2.73 -7.04 1.27
C CYS A 70 1.68 -8.06 0.81
N VAL A 71 0.41 -7.69 0.95
CA VAL A 71 -0.73 -8.53 0.55
C VAL A 71 -1.38 -7.94 -0.71
N PRO A 72 -2.01 -8.76 -1.57
CA PRO A 72 -2.83 -8.26 -2.65
C PRO A 72 -3.86 -7.28 -2.08
N GLN A 73 -4.08 -6.16 -2.76
CA GLN A 73 -5.09 -5.17 -2.36
C GLN A 73 -6.47 -5.78 -2.11
N SER A 74 -6.84 -6.82 -2.87
CA SER A 74 -8.10 -7.55 -2.70
C SER A 74 -8.20 -8.38 -1.40
N GLN A 75 -7.08 -8.65 -0.73
CA GLN A 75 -7.03 -9.36 0.54
C GLN A 75 -7.05 -8.42 1.75
N CYS A 76 -7.17 -7.11 1.53
CA CYS A 76 -7.33 -6.16 2.59
C CYS A 76 -8.69 -6.33 3.28
N SER A 77 -8.66 -6.71 4.55
CA SER A 77 -9.84 -6.68 5.42
C SER A 77 -10.16 -5.24 5.77
N CYS A 78 -11.18 -4.67 5.13
CA CYS A 78 -11.72 -3.37 5.53
C CYS A 78 -12.59 -3.51 6.80
N PRO A 79 -12.75 -2.42 7.57
CA PRO A 79 -13.65 -2.40 8.72
C PRO A 79 -15.10 -2.73 8.36
N ILE A 80 -15.94 -2.91 9.38
CA ILE A 80 -17.36 -3.20 9.17
C ILE A 80 -18.03 -2.11 8.33
N ASN A 81 -18.89 -2.54 7.41
CA ASN A 81 -19.59 -1.67 6.44
C ASN A 81 -18.66 -0.91 5.49
N GLU A 82 -17.42 -1.37 5.32
CA GLU A 82 -16.49 -0.84 4.34
C GLU A 82 -16.11 -1.89 3.30
N PHE A 83 -15.63 -1.43 2.15
CA PHE A 83 -15.05 -2.26 1.11
C PHE A 83 -13.80 -1.60 0.55
N PHE A 84 -12.84 -2.41 0.11
CA PHE A 84 -11.64 -1.89 -0.53
C PHE A 84 -11.99 -1.45 -1.95
N ASN A 85 -11.63 -0.22 -2.31
CA ASN A 85 -11.75 0.31 -3.65
C ASN A 85 -10.40 0.89 -4.10
N PRO A 86 -9.82 0.44 -5.23
CA PRO A 86 -8.59 1.03 -5.76
C PRO A 86 -8.79 2.44 -6.35
N CYS A 87 -10.04 2.86 -6.59
CA CYS A 87 -10.38 4.21 -7.04
C CYS A 87 -11.67 4.68 -6.32
N GLY A 88 -11.54 5.06 -5.05
CA GLY A 88 -12.61 5.71 -4.29
C GLY A 88 -12.51 7.24 -4.31
N SER A 89 -13.52 7.89 -3.72
CA SER A 89 -13.62 9.35 -3.62
C SER A 89 -12.73 9.92 -2.52
N ALA A 90 -11.98 10.98 -2.81
CA ALA A 90 -11.24 11.74 -1.80
C ALA A 90 -12.14 12.57 -0.85
N CYS A 91 -13.44 12.63 -1.12
CA CYS A 91 -14.42 13.31 -0.31
C CYS A 91 -15.55 12.33 0.03
N PRO A 92 -15.39 11.50 1.08
CA PRO A 92 -16.46 10.63 1.54
C PRO A 92 -17.62 11.46 2.12
N ASP A 93 -18.85 11.02 1.91
CA ASP A 93 -20.01 11.61 2.57
C ASP A 93 -19.98 11.32 4.07
N THR A 94 -20.37 12.30 4.88
CA THR A 94 -20.51 12.17 6.33
C THR A 94 -21.92 12.55 6.79
N CYS A 95 -22.30 12.20 8.02
CA CYS A 95 -23.61 12.58 8.56
C CYS A 95 -23.86 14.10 8.59
N THR A 96 -22.79 14.90 8.70
CA THR A 96 -22.89 16.37 8.84
C THR A 96 -22.56 17.12 7.55
N ALA A 97 -21.95 16.45 6.57
CA ALA A 97 -21.56 17.07 5.32
C ALA A 97 -21.71 16.08 4.16
N ARG A 98 -22.51 16.48 3.18
CA ARG A 98 -22.57 15.82 1.88
C ARG A 98 -21.69 16.56 0.90
N SER A 99 -20.70 15.89 0.32
CA SER A 99 -19.69 16.54 -0.52
C SER A 99 -20.28 16.91 -1.89
N GLN A 100 -20.58 18.21 -2.12
CA GLN A 100 -21.18 18.68 -3.38
C GLN A 100 -20.17 18.94 -4.50
N SER A 101 -18.92 19.26 -4.15
CA SER A 101 -17.82 19.48 -5.10
C SER A 101 -16.61 18.67 -4.68
N CYS A 102 -16.42 17.51 -5.31
CA CYS A 102 -15.25 16.67 -5.12
C CYS A 102 -14.39 16.60 -6.38
N THR A 103 -13.07 16.51 -6.19
CA THR A 103 -12.13 16.24 -7.27
C THR A 103 -12.30 14.80 -7.78
N LYS A 104 -12.12 14.58 -9.08
CA LYS A 104 -12.22 13.24 -9.71
C LYS A 104 -10.95 12.39 -9.50
N GLN A 105 -10.18 12.66 -8.46
CA GLN A 105 -8.97 11.91 -8.16
C GLN A 105 -9.35 10.53 -7.60
N CYS A 106 -8.70 9.48 -8.10
CA CYS A 106 -8.82 8.14 -7.55
C CYS A 106 -7.92 8.04 -6.31
N ILE A 107 -8.51 7.75 -5.15
CA ILE A 107 -7.74 7.36 -3.97
C ILE A 107 -8.00 5.88 -3.64
N PRO A 108 -6.96 5.03 -3.57
CA PRO A 108 -7.10 3.67 -3.06
C PRO A 108 -7.38 3.67 -1.55
N GLY A 109 -8.21 2.74 -1.08
CA GLY A 109 -8.47 2.59 0.36
C GLY A 109 -9.79 1.88 0.69
N CYS A 110 -10.18 1.94 1.97
CA CYS A 110 -11.47 1.45 2.45
C CYS A 110 -12.53 2.56 2.43
N PHE A 111 -13.68 2.26 1.82
CA PHE A 111 -14.79 3.20 1.65
C PHE A 111 -16.09 2.60 2.19
N CYS A 112 -16.99 3.44 2.69
CA CYS A 112 -18.30 2.99 3.13
C CYS A 112 -19.06 2.31 1.98
N LYS A 113 -19.66 1.15 2.26
CA LYS A 113 -20.54 0.45 1.32
C LYS A 113 -21.74 1.31 0.96
N ASP A 114 -22.40 0.98 -0.14
CA ASP A 114 -23.62 1.66 -0.58
C ASP A 114 -24.66 1.71 0.55
N GLY A 115 -25.24 2.90 0.78
CA GLY A 115 -26.18 3.15 1.87
C GLY A 115 -25.53 3.50 3.23
N TYR A 116 -24.20 3.51 3.33
CA TYR A 116 -23.46 3.92 4.52
C TYR A 116 -22.67 5.21 4.29
N VAL A 117 -22.52 6.00 5.34
CA VAL A 117 -21.73 7.25 5.36
C VAL A 117 -20.84 7.28 6.60
N ARG A 118 -19.76 8.07 6.54
CA ARG A 118 -18.85 8.26 7.68
C ARG A 118 -19.59 9.01 8.80
N LEU A 119 -19.47 8.55 10.03
CA LEU A 119 -20.12 9.18 11.19
C LEU A 119 -19.73 10.66 11.33
N ASN A 120 -18.46 10.99 11.11
CA ASN A 120 -17.92 12.33 11.22
C ASN A 120 -16.68 12.51 10.31
N ASN A 121 -16.10 13.70 10.29
CA ASN A 121 -14.96 14.04 9.43
C ASN A 121 -13.59 13.54 9.95
N GLN A 122 -13.56 12.74 11.02
CA GLN A 122 -12.31 12.15 11.52
C GLN A 122 -11.85 11.02 10.59
N SER A 123 -10.56 10.96 10.34
CA SER A 123 -9.93 9.89 9.56
C SER A 123 -10.22 8.53 10.20
N GLY A 124 -10.78 7.61 9.41
CA GLY A 124 -11.18 6.29 9.89
C GLY A 124 -12.46 6.25 10.73
N SER A 125 -13.31 7.29 10.71
CA SER A 125 -14.60 7.28 11.43
C SER A 125 -15.52 6.15 10.94
N LEU A 126 -16.34 5.59 11.83
CA LEU A 126 -17.18 4.43 11.53
C LEU A 126 -18.18 4.71 10.39
N CYS A 127 -18.35 3.76 9.48
CA CYS A 127 -19.44 3.79 8.50
C CYS A 127 -20.75 3.30 9.13
N ILE A 128 -21.71 4.22 9.25
CA ILE A 128 -23.06 3.94 9.74
C ILE A 128 -24.08 4.10 8.61
N HIS A 129 -25.24 3.45 8.75
CA HIS A 129 -26.29 3.53 7.74
C HIS A 129 -26.75 4.99 7.60
N ALA A 130 -26.93 5.49 6.38
CA ALA A 130 -27.22 6.91 6.13
C ALA A 130 -28.53 7.39 6.79
N LEU A 131 -29.48 6.48 7.05
CA LEU A 131 -30.72 6.77 7.77
C LEU A 131 -30.58 6.76 9.31
N ALA A 132 -29.40 6.40 9.82
CA ALA A 132 -29.07 6.43 11.24
C ALA A 132 -28.27 7.69 11.61
N CYS A 133 -27.93 8.52 10.61
CA CYS A 133 -27.82 9.95 10.81
C CYS A 133 -29.24 10.50 11.05
#